data_AF-A0A928ZMC2-F1
#
_entry.id   AF-A0A928ZMC2-F1
#
_cell.length_a   1.000
_cell.length_b   1.000
_cell.length_c   1.000
_cell.angle_alpha   90.00
_cell.angle_beta   90.00
_cell.angle_gamma   90.00
#
_symmetry.space_group_name_H-M   'P 1'
#
loop_
_entity.id
_entity.type
_entity.pdbx_description
1 polymer ?
#
loop_
_entity_poly.entity_id
_entity_poly.type
_entity_poly.pdbx_seq_one_letter_code
_entity_poly.pdbx_strand_id
1 'polypeptide(L)'
;MAQSSVLNLLFPQWQGSGNIGLYNGAKLLHSALPSKATFVEVPVSSTYSIAIAENVLGLSQVSAQLNCAAEIISEHSPEYIFTIGGDCGVEIAPVSFLNRKHEGIAVVWLDAHADLNTPASSPSKHFHGMPL
;
A
#
# COMPACT_ATOMS: atom_id res chain seq x y z
N MET A 1 -29.35 5.68 -9.11
CA MET A 1 -28.19 6.03 -8.26
C MET A 1 -27.36 4.76 -8.13
N ALA A 2 -26.18 4.70 -8.73
CA ALA A 2 -25.30 3.54 -8.56
C ALA A 2 -24.96 3.42 -7.07
N GLN A 3 -25.10 2.21 -6.53
CA GLN A 3 -24.73 1.95 -5.14
C GLN A 3 -23.23 2.20 -5.02
N SER A 4 -22.85 3.20 -4.23
CA SER A 4 -21.46 3.57 -3.97
C SER A 4 -20.66 2.32 -3.57
N SER A 5 -19.70 1.91 -4.39
CA SER A 5 -18.88 0.71 -4.15
C SER A 5 -17.64 1.06 -3.33
N VAL A 6 -17.50 0.41 -2.18
CA VAL A 6 -16.27 0.43 -1.37
C VAL A 6 -15.46 -0.80 -1.72
N LEU A 7 -14.21 -0.63 -2.15
CA LEU A 7 -13.23 -1.71 -2.21
C LEU A 7 -12.50 -1.80 -0.87
N ASN A 8 -12.65 -2.93 -0.18
CA ASN A 8 -11.82 -3.23 0.99
C ASN A 8 -10.58 -3.99 0.51
N LEU A 9 -9.41 -3.36 0.60
CA LEU A 9 -8.15 -3.90 0.12
C LEU A 9 -7.31 -4.36 1.32
N LEU A 10 -6.84 -5.60 1.31
CA LEU A 10 -5.82 -6.07 2.24
C LEU A 10 -4.48 -6.09 1.50
N PHE A 11 -3.55 -5.25 1.91
CA PHE A 11 -2.25 -5.12 1.27
C PHE A 11 -1.13 -5.30 2.32
N PRO A 12 -0.78 -6.55 2.66
CA PRO A 12 0.14 -6.85 3.76
C PRO A 12 1.63 -6.70 3.34
N GLN A 13 1.97 -5.63 2.59
CA GLN A 13 3.33 -5.34 2.13
C GLN A 13 4.25 -5.09 3.32
N TRP A 14 5.46 -5.64 3.26
CA TRP A 14 6.46 -5.45 4.31
C TRP A 14 7.84 -5.09 3.78
N GLN A 15 8.09 -5.35 2.50
CA GLN A 15 9.38 -5.20 1.83
C GLN A 15 9.85 -3.75 1.82
N GLY A 16 8.93 -2.78 1.75
CA GLY A 16 9.25 -1.36 1.75
C GLY A 16 9.85 -0.88 3.07
N SER A 17 9.60 -1.59 4.17
CA SER A 17 10.22 -1.34 5.48
C SER A 17 11.35 -2.31 5.85
N GLY A 18 11.47 -3.44 5.13
CA GLY A 18 12.34 -4.56 5.51
C GLY A 18 11.88 -5.35 6.74
N ASN A 19 10.69 -5.07 7.30
CA ASN A 19 10.19 -5.69 8.53
C ASN A 19 8.98 -6.59 8.28
N ILE A 20 9.20 -7.92 8.21
CA ILE A 20 8.11 -8.89 7.98
C ILE A 20 7.03 -8.88 9.07
N GLY A 21 7.30 -8.31 10.24
CA GLY A 21 6.30 -8.16 11.30
C GLY A 21 5.06 -7.41 10.82
N LEU A 22 5.21 -6.51 9.83
CA LEU A 22 4.09 -5.77 9.23
C LEU A 22 3.12 -6.67 8.47
N TYR A 23 3.61 -7.74 7.81
CA TYR A 23 2.74 -8.73 7.17
C TYR A 23 1.80 -9.37 8.19
N ASN A 24 2.36 -9.81 9.33
CA ASN A 24 1.58 -10.41 10.42
C ASN A 24 0.65 -9.40 11.08
N GLY A 25 1.11 -8.15 11.27
CA GLY A 25 0.32 -7.06 11.82
C GLY A 25 -0.92 -6.75 10.97
N ALA A 26 -0.75 -6.63 9.66
CA ALA A 26 -1.85 -6.41 8.71
C ALA A 26 -2.88 -7.56 8.77
N LYS A 27 -2.40 -8.81 8.80
CA LYS A 27 -3.25 -10.01 8.90
C LYS A 27 -4.01 -10.09 10.22
N LEU A 28 -3.36 -9.72 11.32
CA LEU A 28 -3.98 -9.68 12.63
C LEU A 28 -5.03 -8.57 12.72
N LEU A 29 -4.75 -7.38 12.19
CA LEU A 29 -5.72 -6.30 12.14
C LEU A 29 -6.95 -6.70 11.31
N HIS A 30 -6.73 -7.29 10.14
CA HIS A 30 -7.81 -7.80 9.29
C HIS A 30 -8.70 -8.83 10.03
N SER A 31 -8.11 -9.78 10.77
CA SER A 31 -8.89 -10.78 11.50
C SER A 31 -9.59 -10.23 12.75
N ALA A 32 -9.09 -9.13 13.33
CA ALA A 32 -9.67 -8.48 14.49
C ALA A 32 -10.83 -7.54 14.14
N LEU A 33 -11.02 -7.18 12.86
CA LEU A 33 -12.11 -6.30 12.47
C LEU A 33 -13.48 -6.95 12.73
N PRO A 34 -14.42 -6.26 13.39
CA PRO A 34 -15.76 -6.79 13.65
C PRO A 34 -16.64 -6.86 12.39
N SER A 35 -16.17 -6.32 11.27
CA SER A 35 -16.90 -6.21 10.01
C SER A 35 -16.93 -7.53 9.25
N LYS A 36 -18.08 -7.86 8.64
CA LYS A 36 -18.21 -8.96 7.67
C LYS A 36 -17.82 -8.56 6.24
N ALA A 37 -17.17 -7.40 6.08
CA ALA A 37 -16.77 -6.92 4.77
C ALA A 37 -15.77 -7.89 4.11
N THR A 38 -16.00 -8.19 2.84
CA THR A 38 -15.06 -8.98 2.04
C THR A 38 -13.89 -8.11 1.63
N PHE A 39 -12.68 -8.59 1.91
CA PHE A 39 -11.43 -7.97 1.46
C PHE A 39 -10.90 -8.68 0.22
N VAL A 40 -10.39 -7.88 -0.72
CA VAL A 40 -9.55 -8.38 -1.81
C VAL A 40 -8.10 -8.23 -1.37
N GLU A 41 -7.35 -9.32 -1.40
CA GLU A 41 -5.96 -9.33 -0.95
C GLU A 41 -4.98 -9.15 -2.10
N VAL A 42 -4.03 -8.23 -1.93
CA VAL A 42 -2.86 -8.10 -2.80
C VAL A 42 -1.87 -9.20 -2.45
N PRO A 43 -1.45 -10.05 -3.40
CA PRO A 43 -0.49 -11.11 -3.13
C PRO A 43 0.87 -10.53 -2.72
N VAL A 44 1.34 -10.91 -1.53
CA VAL A 44 2.66 -10.51 -1.00
C VAL A 44 3.44 -11.75 -0.60
N SER A 45 4.68 -11.87 -1.09
CA SER A 45 5.57 -12.97 -0.69
C SER A 45 6.03 -12.81 0.76
N SER A 46 6.02 -13.91 1.51
CA SER A 46 6.61 -14.00 2.86
C SER A 46 8.10 -14.41 2.85
N THR A 47 8.74 -14.51 1.67
CA THR A 47 10.15 -14.89 1.57
C THR A 47 11.07 -13.70 1.79
N TYR A 48 12.11 -13.91 2.61
CA TYR A 48 13.05 -12.86 3.01
C TYR A 48 14.08 -12.44 1.94
N SER A 49 13.94 -12.91 0.72
CA SER A 49 14.87 -12.57 -0.36
C SER A 49 14.54 -11.18 -0.90
N ILE A 50 15.06 -10.14 -0.24
CA ILE A 50 14.98 -8.73 -0.65
C ILE A 50 16.38 -8.18 -0.83
N ALA A 51 16.58 -7.42 -1.91
CA ALA A 51 17.84 -6.78 -2.24
C ALA A 51 17.63 -5.29 -2.50
N ILE A 52 18.69 -4.51 -2.34
CA ILE A 52 18.67 -3.09 -2.72
C ILE A 52 18.92 -3.00 -4.22
N ALA A 53 18.03 -2.33 -4.93
CA ALA A 53 18.20 -1.93 -6.31
C ALA A 53 17.84 -0.44 -6.43
N GLU A 54 18.62 0.32 -7.20
CA GLU A 54 18.37 1.76 -7.43
C GLU A 54 18.16 2.57 -6.13
N ASN A 55 18.93 2.24 -5.08
CA ASN A 55 18.82 2.83 -3.73
C ASN A 55 17.48 2.59 -3.01
N VAL A 56 16.73 1.54 -3.40
CA VAL A 56 15.49 1.13 -2.75
C VAL A 56 15.58 -0.35 -2.36
N LEU A 57 15.34 -0.65 -1.09
CA LEU A 57 15.24 -2.02 -0.58
C LEU A 57 13.96 -2.68 -1.11
N GLY A 58 14.10 -3.85 -1.72
CA GLY A 58 12.96 -4.64 -2.20
C GLY A 58 12.24 -4.04 -3.40
N LEU A 59 12.92 -3.21 -4.20
CA LEU A 59 12.30 -2.46 -5.31
C LEU A 59 11.46 -3.36 -6.24
N SER A 60 12.00 -4.50 -6.67
CA SER A 60 11.27 -5.37 -7.59
C SER A 60 9.99 -5.95 -6.99
N GLN A 61 10.00 -6.30 -5.69
CA GLN A 61 8.83 -6.78 -4.97
C GLN A 61 7.80 -5.67 -4.80
N VAL A 62 8.24 -4.50 -4.32
CA VAL A 62 7.38 -3.32 -4.11
C VAL A 62 6.71 -2.92 -5.43
N SER A 63 7.47 -2.79 -6.52
CA SER A 63 6.92 -2.44 -7.83
C SER A 63 5.91 -3.48 -8.34
N ALA A 64 6.22 -4.77 -8.23
CA ALA A 64 5.30 -5.82 -8.65
C ALA A 64 3.99 -5.80 -7.84
N GLN A 65 4.08 -5.56 -6.53
CA GLN A 65 2.93 -5.51 -5.63
C GLN A 65 2.08 -4.26 -5.88
N LEU A 66 2.69 -3.10 -6.10
CA LEU A 66 1.98 -1.87 -6.46
C LEU A 66 1.26 -2.00 -7.81
N ASN A 67 1.88 -2.65 -8.80
CA ASN A 67 1.23 -2.92 -10.08
C ASN A 67 0.01 -3.84 -9.89
N CYS A 68 0.15 -4.94 -9.15
CA CYS A 68 -0.96 -5.83 -8.86
C CYS A 68 -2.10 -5.13 -8.09
N ALA A 69 -1.77 -4.29 -7.11
CA ALA A 69 -2.76 -3.49 -6.41
C ALA A 69 -3.48 -2.51 -7.35
N ALA A 70 -2.75 -1.85 -8.25
CA ALA A 70 -3.33 -0.93 -9.23
C ALA A 70 -4.27 -1.65 -10.21
N GLU A 71 -3.92 -2.87 -10.64
CA GLU A 71 -4.78 -3.74 -11.47
C GLU A 71 -6.07 -4.10 -10.73
N ILE A 72 -5.97 -4.65 -9.51
CA ILE A 72 -7.12 -4.99 -8.67
C ILE A 72 -8.05 -3.78 -8.47
N ILE A 73 -7.49 -2.62 -8.11
CA ILE A 73 -8.27 -1.40 -7.89
C ILE A 73 -8.98 -0.97 -9.19
N SER A 74 -8.28 -1.02 -10.32
CA SER A 74 -8.84 -0.61 -11.61
C SER A 74 -9.99 -1.53 -12.05
N GLU A 75 -9.85 -2.85 -11.88
CA GLU A 75 -10.90 -3.83 -12.19
C GLU A 75 -12.19 -3.58 -11.40
N HIS A 76 -12.08 -3.19 -10.14
CA HIS A 76 -13.23 -2.91 -9.28
C HIS A 76 -13.82 -1.51 -9.50
N SER A 77 -13.01 -0.58 -10.04
CA SER A 77 -13.36 0.82 -10.28
C SER A 77 -14.14 1.48 -9.11
N PRO A 78 -13.68 1.33 -7.85
CA PRO A 78 -14.46 1.69 -6.68
C PRO A 78 -14.67 3.21 -6.54
N GLU A 79 -15.74 3.62 -5.86
CA GLU A 79 -15.91 5.01 -5.42
C GLU A 79 -15.04 5.32 -4.19
N TYR A 80 -14.86 4.33 -3.30
CA TYR A 80 -14.08 4.48 -2.07
C TYR A 80 -13.18 3.28 -1.88
N ILE A 81 -12.01 3.48 -1.27
CA ILE A 81 -11.07 2.41 -0.95
C ILE A 81 -10.79 2.45 0.55
N PHE A 82 -10.95 1.31 1.21
CA PHE A 82 -10.49 1.08 2.57
C PHE A 82 -9.35 0.08 2.54
N THR A 83 -8.13 0.53 2.86
CA THR A 83 -6.93 -0.32 2.82
C THR A 83 -6.48 -0.68 4.23
N ILE A 84 -6.31 -1.97 4.48
CA ILE A 84 -5.49 -2.48 5.59
C ILE A 84 -4.10 -2.74 5.03
N GLY A 85 -3.18 -1.85 5.39
CA GLY A 85 -1.79 -1.90 4.92
C GLY A 85 -0.87 -2.73 5.79
N GLY A 86 0.34 -2.92 5.29
CA GLY A 86 1.53 -3.22 6.09
C GLY A 86 2.36 -1.96 6.28
N ASP A 87 3.31 -1.68 5.37
CA ASP A 87 4.06 -0.40 5.38
C ASP A 87 3.36 0.74 4.60
N CYS A 88 3.78 2.00 4.81
CA CYS A 88 3.17 3.19 4.19
C CYS A 88 3.29 3.21 2.65
N GLY A 89 4.15 2.36 2.06
CA GLY A 89 4.28 2.19 0.61
C GLY A 89 2.99 1.77 -0.09
N VAL A 90 2.09 1.10 0.63
CA VAL A 90 0.84 0.56 0.05
C VAL A 90 -0.14 1.62 -0.41
N GLU A 91 0.02 2.87 0.06
CA GLU A 91 -0.94 3.95 -0.16
C GLU A 91 -0.85 4.54 -1.58
N ILE A 92 0.28 4.34 -2.26
CA ILE A 92 0.54 4.85 -3.61
C ILE A 92 -0.54 4.41 -4.59
N ALA A 93 -0.89 3.11 -4.62
CA ALA A 93 -1.85 2.59 -5.59
C ALA A 93 -3.29 3.13 -5.35
N PRO A 94 -3.86 3.07 -4.13
CA PRO A 94 -5.15 3.67 -3.81
C PRO A 94 -5.22 5.18 -4.07
N VAL A 95 -4.26 5.96 -3.56
CA VAL A 95 -4.27 7.42 -3.69
C VAL A 95 -4.11 7.83 -5.15
N SER A 96 -3.21 7.18 -5.90
CA SER A 96 -3.03 7.45 -7.33
C SER A 96 -4.30 7.17 -8.14
N PHE A 97 -5.03 6.10 -7.81
CA PHE A 97 -6.31 5.80 -8.47
C PHE A 97 -7.36 6.87 -8.15
N LEU A 98 -7.54 7.21 -6.87
CA LEU A 98 -8.53 8.20 -6.44
C LEU A 98 -8.21 9.60 -6.98
N ASN A 99 -6.93 9.98 -7.08
CA ASN A 99 -6.50 11.24 -7.68
C ASN A 99 -6.82 11.33 -9.18
N ARG A 100 -6.82 10.20 -9.90
CA ARG A 100 -7.26 10.16 -11.31
C ARG A 100 -8.77 10.16 -11.45
N LYS A 101 -9.47 9.54 -10.49
CA LYS A 101 -10.93 9.41 -10.51
C LYS A 101 -11.64 10.69 -10.09
N HIS A 102 -11.09 11.42 -9.14
CA HIS A 102 -11.69 12.62 -8.57
C HIS A 102 -10.78 13.83 -8.84
N GLU A 103 -11.37 14.93 -9.29
CA GLU A 103 -10.62 16.18 -9.46
C GLU A 103 -10.36 16.86 -8.12
N GLY A 104 -9.11 17.29 -7.89
CA GLY A 104 -8.75 18.15 -6.76
C GLY A 104 -8.79 17.47 -5.40
N ILE A 105 -8.35 16.21 -5.29
CA ILE A 105 -8.26 15.56 -3.99
C ILE A 105 -7.25 16.27 -3.07
N ALA A 106 -7.52 16.23 -1.77
CA ALA A 106 -6.56 16.59 -0.73
C ALA A 106 -6.15 15.33 0.04
N VAL A 107 -4.86 15.16 0.29
CA VAL A 107 -4.33 14.07 1.10
C VAL A 107 -4.06 14.61 2.50
N VAL A 108 -4.66 13.96 3.51
CA VAL A 108 -4.37 14.21 4.92
C VAL A 108 -3.49 13.07 5.42
N TRP A 109 -2.19 13.34 5.56
CA TRP A 109 -1.19 12.35 5.99
C TRP A 109 -1.01 12.42 7.51
N LEU A 110 -1.48 11.40 8.22
CA LEU A 110 -1.38 11.31 9.68
C LEU A 110 -0.26 10.34 10.07
N ASP A 111 0.97 10.85 10.06
CA ASP A 111 2.16 10.08 10.40
C ASP A 111 3.13 10.96 11.22
N ALA A 112 4.02 10.32 11.97
CA ALA A 112 5.14 10.99 12.61
C ALA A 112 6.20 11.49 11.59
N HIS A 113 6.23 10.88 10.40
CA HIS A 113 7.16 11.21 9.32
C HIS A 113 6.41 11.79 8.11
N ALA A 114 7.11 12.61 7.33
CA ALA A 114 6.53 13.20 6.13
C ALA A 114 6.49 12.24 4.94
N ASP A 115 7.31 11.19 4.94
CA ASP A 115 7.39 10.18 3.88
C ASP A 115 7.75 10.74 2.48
N LEU A 116 8.48 11.86 2.47
CA LEU A 116 8.94 12.62 1.30
C LEU A 116 10.39 12.35 0.89
N ASN A 117 11.00 11.23 1.31
CA ASN A 117 12.35 10.92 0.86
C ASN A 117 12.34 10.49 -0.61
N THR A 118 13.43 10.77 -1.30
CA THR A 118 13.71 10.19 -2.62
C THR A 118 14.68 9.01 -2.48
N PRO A 119 14.83 8.15 -3.51
CA PRO A 119 15.91 7.18 -3.54
C PRO A 119 17.30 7.80 -3.37
N ALA A 120 17.48 9.07 -3.78
CA ALA A 120 18.75 9.77 -3.66
C ALA A 120 18.99 10.37 -2.26
N SER A 121 17.94 10.79 -1.56
CA SER A 121 18.04 11.47 -0.26
C SER A 121 17.78 10.57 0.95
N SER A 122 17.20 9.39 0.75
CA SER A 122 16.84 8.48 1.84
C SER A 122 18.08 7.98 2.60
N PRO A 123 18.12 8.12 3.94
CA PRO A 123 19.22 7.59 4.75
C PRO A 123 19.12 6.06 4.94
N SER A 124 17.92 5.47 4.78
CA SER A 124 17.66 4.05 5.05
C SER A 124 17.52 3.21 3.78
N LYS A 125 17.21 3.82 2.63
CA LYS A 125 16.81 3.14 1.39
C LYS A 125 15.50 2.35 1.52
N HIS A 126 14.77 2.51 2.63
CA HIS A 126 13.48 1.88 2.84
C HIS A 126 12.40 2.69 2.11
N PHE A 127 11.67 2.00 1.23
CA PHE A 127 10.64 2.60 0.39
C PHE A 127 9.50 3.24 1.20
N HIS A 128 9.19 2.74 2.39
CA HIS A 128 8.07 3.26 3.19
C HIS A 128 8.18 4.74 3.59
N GLY A 129 9.38 5.34 3.50
CA GLY A 129 9.59 6.77 3.74
C GLY A 129 9.65 7.63 2.48
N MET A 130 9.23 7.09 1.34
CA MET A 130 9.18 7.69 -0.01
C MET A 130 7.78 7.77 -0.69
N PRO A 131 6.63 7.35 -0.10
CA PRO A 131 5.33 7.35 -0.79
C PRO A 131 4.80 8.69 -1.28
N LEU A 132 5.15 9.80 -0.63
CA LEU A 132 4.66 11.15 -0.95
C LEU A 132 5.69 11.94 -1.78
#